data_AF-A0A443KQ66-F1
#
_entry.id   AF-A0A443KQ66-F1
#
_cell.length_a   1.000
_cell.length_b   1.000
_cell.length_c   1.000
_cell.angle_alpha   90.00
_cell.angle_beta   90.00
_cell.angle_gamma   90.00
#
_symmetry.space_group_name_H-M   'P 1'
#
loop_
_entity.id
_entity.type
_entity.pdbx_description
1 polymer ?
#
loop_
_entity_poly.entity_id
_entity_poly.type
_entity_poly.pdbx_seq_one_letter_code
_entity_poly.pdbx_strand_id
1 'polypeptide(L)'
;MKALVTDHMKDWLTLALTGLGISFAPHEWLGGMFLALAGAAFAMRTDPERDERELWLVFLGAFLASHLAAIGAHLWMPEFPKQVVMAITGFFSRRVTGIALSVGGAVERRSDRIADRLIDRTLGRGPDDHRDGGEHG
;
A
#
# COMPACT_ATOMS: atom_id res chain seq x y z
N MET A 1 -31.45 24.71 -3.87
CA MET A 1 -30.15 24.41 -4.53
C MET A 1 -29.16 23.67 -3.62
N LYS A 2 -28.79 24.18 -2.44
CA LYS A 2 -27.84 23.48 -1.53
C LYS A 2 -28.28 22.06 -1.13
N ALA A 3 -29.57 21.84 -0.85
CA ALA A 3 -30.11 20.52 -0.50
C ALA A 3 -30.00 19.51 -1.66
N LEU A 4 -30.42 19.91 -2.86
CA LEU A 4 -30.33 19.10 -4.10
C LEU A 4 -28.90 18.64 -4.42
N VAL A 5 -27.92 19.54 -4.25
CA VAL A 5 -26.49 19.20 -4.45
C VAL A 5 -26.01 18.21 -3.38
N THR A 6 -26.44 18.40 -2.13
CA THR A 6 -26.05 17.53 -1.01
C THR A 6 -26.59 16.11 -1.18
N ASP A 7 -27.84 15.97 -1.63
CA ASP A 7 -28.45 14.66 -1.86
C ASP A 7 -27.83 13.95 -3.06
N HIS A 8 -27.55 14.67 -4.16
CA HIS A 8 -26.81 14.10 -5.29
C HIS A 8 -25.40 13.62 -4.88
N MET A 9 -24.66 14.42 -4.12
CA MET A 9 -23.32 14.03 -3.66
C MET A 9 -23.35 12.79 -2.77
N LYS A 10 -24.36 12.65 -1.90
CA LYS A 10 -24.55 11.46 -1.08
C LYS A 10 -24.87 10.23 -1.92
N ASP A 11 -25.69 10.35 -2.95
CA ASP A 11 -26.04 9.24 -3.84
C ASP A 11 -24.83 8.76 -4.65
N TRP A 12 -24.08 9.69 -5.25
CA TRP A 12 -22.86 9.35 -5.99
C TRP A 12 -21.80 8.73 -5.08
N LEU A 13 -21.62 9.26 -3.86
CA LEU A 13 -20.70 8.69 -2.89
C LEU A 13 -21.15 7.29 -2.46
N THR A 14 -22.44 7.11 -2.18
CA THR A 14 -22.98 5.81 -1.78
C THR A 14 -22.85 4.79 -2.90
N LEU A 15 -23.12 5.16 -4.15
CA LEU A 15 -22.93 4.32 -5.33
C LEU A 15 -21.46 3.94 -5.53
N ALA A 16 -20.54 4.90 -5.40
CA ALA A 16 -19.10 4.65 -5.50
C ALA A 16 -18.62 3.70 -4.40
N LEU A 17 -19.05 3.90 -3.15
CA LEU A 17 -18.69 3.05 -2.00
C LEU A 17 -19.29 1.65 -2.14
N THR A 18 -20.52 1.55 -2.64
CA THR A 18 -21.17 0.25 -2.93
C THR A 18 -20.41 -0.49 -4.03
N GLY A 19 -19.99 0.21 -5.08
CA GLY A 19 -19.13 -0.35 -6.13
C GLY A 19 -17.77 -0.84 -5.62
N LEU A 20 -17.31 -0.27 -4.49
CA LEU A 20 -16.10 -0.67 -3.77
C LEU A 20 -16.35 -1.80 -2.74
N GLY A 21 -17.56 -2.36 -2.67
CA GLY A 21 -17.91 -3.44 -1.74
C GLY A 21 -18.19 -2.99 -0.31
N ILE A 22 -18.35 -1.69 -0.06
CA ILE A 22 -18.71 -1.16 1.26
C ILE A 22 -20.23 -1.22 1.40
N SER A 23 -20.70 -2.12 2.26
CA SER A 23 -22.12 -2.29 2.58
C SER A 23 -22.56 -1.53 3.84
N PHE A 24 -21.75 -0.61 4.33
CA PHE A 24 -21.99 0.14 5.56
C PHE A 24 -21.92 1.66 5.35
N ALA A 25 -22.32 2.43 6.37
CA ALA A 25 -22.63 3.84 6.17
C ALA A 25 -21.38 4.65 5.74
N PRO A 26 -21.51 5.57 4.75
CA PRO A 26 -20.37 6.32 4.21
C PRO A 26 -19.53 7.08 5.24
N HIS A 27 -20.18 7.60 6.29
CA HIS A 27 -19.51 8.34 7.35
C HIS A 27 -18.70 7.42 8.29
N GLU A 28 -19.13 6.17 8.49
CA GLU A 28 -18.37 5.18 9.26
C GLU A 28 -17.08 4.82 8.52
N TRP A 29 -17.16 4.67 7.19
CA TRP A 29 -16.00 4.40 6.35
C TRP A 29 -15.02 5.57 6.35
N LEU A 30 -15.49 6.80 6.12
CA LEU A 30 -14.65 8.00 6.13
C LEU A 30 -13.99 8.19 7.50
N GLY A 31 -14.76 8.07 8.60
CA GLY A 31 -14.23 8.18 9.95
C GLY A 31 -13.20 7.09 10.26
N GLY A 32 -13.47 5.85 9.88
CA GLY A 32 -12.54 4.74 10.04
C GLY A 32 -11.27 4.91 9.21
N MET A 33 -11.36 5.50 8.02
CA MET A 33 -10.21 5.78 7.17
C MET A 33 -9.29 6.85 7.78
N PHE A 34 -9.86 7.96 8.27
CA PHE A 34 -9.07 8.97 9.00
C PHE A 34 -8.43 8.37 10.24
N LEU A 35 -9.13 7.49 10.95
CA LEU A 35 -8.60 6.83 12.14
C LEU A 35 -7.50 5.81 11.81
N ALA A 36 -7.60 5.11 10.69
CA ALA A 36 -6.54 4.24 10.18
C ALA A 36 -5.27 5.04 9.82
N LEU A 37 -5.44 6.17 9.13
CA LEU A 37 -4.33 7.08 8.81
C LEU A 37 -3.71 7.68 10.07
N ALA A 38 -4.52 8.06 11.07
CA ALA A 38 -4.03 8.52 12.36
C ALA A 38 -3.28 7.40 13.11
N GLY A 39 -3.76 6.16 13.05
CA GLY A 39 -3.07 4.99 13.60
C GLY A 39 -1.72 4.74 12.93
N ALA A 40 -1.66 4.86 11.61
CA ALA A 40 -0.43 4.76 10.83
C ALA A 40 0.55 5.88 11.19
N ALA A 41 0.08 7.13 11.22
CA ALA A 41 0.88 8.29 11.63
C ALA A 41 1.39 8.18 13.08
N PHE A 42 0.58 7.60 13.97
CA PHE A 42 1.00 7.32 15.34
C PHE A 42 2.10 6.25 15.38
N ALA A 43 1.98 5.18 14.58
CA ALA A 43 3.02 4.16 14.44
C ALA A 43 4.32 4.72 13.87
N MET A 44 4.25 5.69 12.93
CA MET A 44 5.41 6.42 12.40
C MET A 44 6.13 7.27 13.46
N ARG A 45 5.45 7.62 14.57
CA ARG A 45 6.08 8.36 15.66
C ARG A 45 6.93 7.45 16.56
N THR A 46 6.51 6.20 16.72
CA THR A 46 7.23 5.21 17.55
C THR A 46 8.44 4.63 16.86
N ASP A 47 8.45 4.68 15.54
CA ASP A 47 9.48 4.12 14.70
C ASP A 47 9.48 5.05 13.47
N PRO A 48 10.50 5.89 13.23
CA PRO A 48 10.49 6.85 12.13
C PRO A 48 10.80 6.20 10.77
N GLU A 49 10.30 6.76 9.68
CA GLU A 49 10.60 6.28 8.32
C GLU A 49 11.94 6.82 7.83
N ARG A 50 12.61 6.06 6.95
CA ARG A 50 13.89 6.48 6.38
C ARG A 50 13.76 7.26 5.08
N ASP A 51 12.67 7.03 4.33
CA ASP A 51 12.44 7.61 3.01
C ASP A 51 10.98 8.04 2.78
N GLU A 52 10.78 9.09 1.96
CA GLU A 52 9.44 9.58 1.56
C GLU A 52 8.62 8.50 0.83
N ARG A 53 9.29 7.57 0.12
CA ARG A 53 8.63 6.45 -0.56
C ARG A 53 8.02 5.47 0.44
N GLU A 54 8.71 5.23 1.56
CA GLU A 54 8.23 4.37 2.63
C GLU A 54 6.96 4.96 3.26
N LEU A 55 6.95 6.28 3.46
CA LEU A 55 5.81 7.05 3.98
C LEU A 55 4.55 6.90 3.13
N TRP A 56 4.68 7.05 1.81
CA TRP A 56 3.57 6.83 0.88
C TRP A 56 3.10 5.37 0.85
N LEU A 57 4.02 4.41 0.94
CA LEU A 57 3.68 2.99 0.98
C LEU A 57 2.99 2.59 2.29
N VAL A 58 3.37 3.17 3.43
CA VAL A 58 2.71 2.94 4.71
C VAL A 58 1.29 3.52 4.68
N PHE A 59 1.09 4.72 4.13
CA PHE A 59 -0.26 5.28 4.01
C PHE A 59 -1.14 4.51 3.02
N LEU A 60 -0.60 4.13 1.85
CA LEU A 60 -1.32 3.32 0.89
C LEU A 60 -1.66 1.93 1.46
N GLY A 61 -0.70 1.31 2.15
CA GLY A 61 -0.87 0.04 2.84
C GLY A 61 -1.92 0.14 3.95
N ALA A 62 -1.87 1.19 4.77
CA ALA A 62 -2.88 1.46 5.81
C ALA A 62 -4.28 1.65 5.20
N PHE A 63 -4.39 2.41 4.11
CA PHE A 63 -5.64 2.63 3.40
C PHE A 63 -6.24 1.32 2.87
N LEU A 64 -5.45 0.54 2.12
CA LEU A 64 -5.92 -0.72 1.53
C LEU A 64 -6.22 -1.78 2.58
N ALA A 65 -5.32 -1.96 3.55
CA ALA A 65 -5.49 -2.94 4.61
C ALA A 65 -6.69 -2.61 5.50
N SER A 66 -6.86 -1.34 5.89
CA SER A 66 -8.01 -0.93 6.70
C SER A 66 -9.33 -1.05 5.93
N HIS A 67 -9.34 -0.76 4.64
CA HIS A 67 -10.51 -0.98 3.79
C HIS A 67 -10.92 -2.46 3.73
N LEU A 68 -9.98 -3.37 3.47
CA LEU A 68 -10.23 -4.81 3.48
C LEU A 68 -10.63 -5.33 4.86
N ALA A 69 -9.96 -4.85 5.91
CA ALA A 69 -10.27 -5.21 7.29
C ALA A 69 -11.68 -4.75 7.70
N ALA A 70 -12.14 -3.59 7.22
CA ALA A 70 -13.49 -3.11 7.48
C ALA A 70 -14.56 -3.99 6.80
N ILE A 71 -14.30 -4.42 5.56
CA ILE A 71 -15.18 -5.37 4.85
C ILE A 71 -15.21 -6.72 5.60
N GLY A 72 -14.04 -7.27 5.94
CA GLY A 72 -13.94 -8.53 6.68
C GLY A 72 -14.59 -8.47 8.07
N ALA A 73 -14.36 -7.39 8.81
CA ALA A 73 -14.97 -7.18 10.12
C ALA A 73 -16.49 -7.05 10.01
N HIS A 74 -17.01 -6.39 8.99
CA HIS A 74 -18.45 -6.30 8.81
C HIS A 74 -19.10 -7.65 8.49
N LEU A 75 -18.40 -8.54 7.79
CA LEU A 75 -18.88 -9.89 7.48
C LEU A 75 -18.85 -10.83 8.69
N TRP A 76 -17.81 -10.73 9.54
CA TRP A 76 -17.60 -11.67 10.66
C TRP A 76 -18.10 -11.16 12.01
N MET A 77 -18.10 -9.84 12.21
CA MET A 77 -18.43 -9.17 13.47
C MET A 77 -19.24 -7.89 13.19
N PRO A 78 -20.49 -8.01 12.71
CA PRO A 78 -21.25 -6.87 12.21
C PRO A 78 -21.54 -5.78 13.26
N GLU A 79 -21.61 -6.15 14.54
CA GLU A 79 -21.85 -5.21 15.65
C GLU A 79 -20.58 -4.54 16.19
N PHE A 80 -19.39 -5.02 15.80
CA PHE A 80 -18.15 -4.48 16.33
C PHE A 80 -17.80 -3.13 15.67
N PRO A 81 -17.25 -2.16 16.42
CA PRO A 81 -16.89 -0.85 15.87
C PRO A 81 -15.80 -0.97 14.78
N LYS A 82 -16.20 -0.85 13.51
CA LYS A 82 -15.30 -0.98 12.34
C LYS A 82 -14.14 0.01 12.39
N GLN A 83 -14.39 1.20 12.94
CA GLN A 83 -13.39 2.24 13.12
C GLN A 83 -12.22 1.76 13.99
N VAL A 84 -12.49 1.01 15.05
CA VAL A 84 -11.44 0.44 15.93
C VAL A 84 -10.60 -0.57 15.18
N VAL A 85 -11.24 -1.45 14.39
CA VAL A 85 -10.52 -2.40 13.54
C VAL A 85 -9.63 -1.66 12.55
N MET A 86 -10.17 -0.67 11.85
CA MET A 86 -9.42 0.15 10.89
C MET A 86 -8.24 0.89 11.54
N ALA A 87 -8.41 1.42 12.75
CA ALA A 87 -7.35 2.06 13.52
C ALA A 87 -6.22 1.08 13.88
N ILE A 88 -6.58 -0.11 14.39
CA ILE A 88 -5.63 -1.17 14.73
C ILE A 88 -4.89 -1.61 13.47
N THR A 89 -5.61 -1.85 12.37
CA THR A 89 -5.01 -2.22 11.08
C THR A 89 -4.07 -1.14 10.57
N GLY A 90 -4.44 0.14 10.68
CA GLY A 90 -3.59 1.27 10.32
C GLY A 90 -2.33 1.35 11.19
N PHE A 91 -2.43 1.09 12.48
CA PHE A 91 -1.28 1.01 13.38
C PHE A 91 -0.32 -0.14 13.02
N PHE A 92 -0.87 -1.32 12.73
CA PHE A 92 -0.07 -2.50 12.38
C PHE A 92 0.45 -2.50 10.93
N SER A 93 -0.09 -1.64 10.06
CA SER A 93 0.33 -1.57 8.65
C SER A 93 1.83 -1.34 8.53
N ARG A 94 2.41 -0.50 9.41
CA ARG A 94 3.85 -0.23 9.44
C ARG A 94 4.69 -1.50 9.53
N ARG A 95 4.33 -2.40 10.44
CA ARG A 95 5.08 -3.65 10.67
C ARG A 95 4.99 -4.58 9.46
N VAL A 96 3.84 -4.58 8.79
CA VAL A 96 3.63 -5.34 7.54
C VAL A 96 4.37 -4.70 6.37
N THR A 97 4.37 -3.38 6.23
CA THR A 97 5.07 -2.66 5.16
C THR A 97 6.58 -2.85 5.25
N GLY A 98 7.16 -2.81 6.46
CA GLY A 98 8.59 -3.12 6.65
C GLY A 98 8.95 -4.55 6.20
N ILE A 99 8.09 -5.54 6.51
CA ILE A 99 8.25 -6.91 6.02
C ILE A 99 8.11 -6.94 4.49
N ALA A 100 7.08 -6.30 3.93
CA ALA A 100 6.84 -6.27 2.49
C ALA A 100 7.98 -5.64 1.71
N LEU A 101 8.58 -4.55 2.22
CA LEU A 101 9.76 -3.92 1.62
C LEU A 101 11.00 -4.82 1.70
N SER A 102 11.22 -5.48 2.84
CA SER A 102 12.35 -6.43 2.96
C SER A 102 12.21 -7.63 2.03
N VAL A 103 10.99 -8.14 1.85
CA VAL A 103 10.67 -9.21 0.89
C VAL A 103 10.78 -8.69 -0.53
N GLY A 104 10.25 -7.50 -0.83
CA GLY A 104 10.34 -6.85 -2.13
C GLY A 104 11.79 -6.68 -2.58
N GLY A 105 12.66 -6.13 -1.72
CA GLY A 105 14.09 -6.01 -2.02
C GLY A 105 14.82 -7.35 -2.09
N ALA A 106 14.31 -8.41 -1.45
CA ALA A 106 14.85 -9.77 -1.65
C ALA A 106 14.40 -10.38 -2.98
N VAL A 107 13.18 -10.08 -3.43
CA VAL A 107 12.64 -10.49 -4.73
C VAL A 107 13.32 -9.72 -5.86
N GLU A 108 13.52 -8.42 -5.73
CA GLU A 108 14.20 -7.56 -6.72
C GLU A 108 15.63 -8.06 -6.99
N ARG A 109 16.41 -8.31 -5.94
CA ARG A 109 17.75 -8.92 -6.08
C ARG A 109 17.73 -10.31 -6.72
N ARG A 110 16.61 -11.03 -6.63
CA ARG A 110 16.44 -12.34 -7.25
C ARG A 110 15.97 -12.20 -8.70
N SER A 111 15.12 -11.21 -9.01
CA SER A 111 14.68 -10.92 -10.36
C SER A 111 15.81 -10.36 -11.21
N ASP A 112 16.65 -9.48 -10.68
CA ASP A 112 17.84 -8.97 -11.38
C ASP A 112 18.77 -10.12 -11.76
N ARG A 113 19.03 -11.04 -10.83
CA ARG A 113 19.85 -12.24 -11.11
C ARG A 113 19.22 -13.17 -12.14
N ILE A 114 17.90 -13.24 -12.20
CA ILE A 114 17.18 -14.03 -13.21
C ILE A 114 17.20 -13.30 -14.55
N ALA A 115 17.04 -11.99 -14.56
CA ALA A 115 17.10 -11.14 -15.75
C ALA A 115 18.50 -11.18 -16.36
N ASP A 116 19.56 -11.01 -15.57
CA ASP A 116 20.95 -11.15 -16.02
C ASP A 116 21.20 -12.55 -16.60
N ARG A 117 20.73 -13.60 -15.92
CA ARG A 117 20.85 -14.98 -16.43
C ARG A 117 20.05 -15.22 -17.70
N LEU A 118 18.91 -14.56 -17.85
CA LEU A 118 18.07 -14.66 -19.04
C LEU A 118 18.74 -13.91 -20.20
N ILE A 119 19.25 -12.70 -19.94
CA ILE A 119 20.01 -11.85 -20.87
C ILE A 119 21.27 -12.58 -21.32
N ASP A 120 22.05 -13.17 -20.41
CA ASP A 120 23.22 -13.99 -20.74
C ASP A 120 22.86 -15.19 -21.63
N ARG A 121 21.66 -15.74 -21.44
CA ARG A 121 21.18 -16.92 -22.17
C ARG A 121 20.51 -16.59 -23.51
N THR A 122 19.92 -15.41 -23.65
CA THR A 122 19.25 -14.96 -24.89
C THR A 122 20.14 -14.10 -25.76
N LEU A 123 20.97 -13.23 -25.19
CA LEU A 123 21.97 -12.43 -25.90
C LEU A 123 23.32 -13.13 -26.05
N GLY A 124 23.52 -14.28 -25.40
CA GLY A 124 24.64 -15.19 -25.63
C GLY A 124 25.99 -14.47 -25.72
N ARG A 125 26.55 -14.06 -24.56
CA ARG A 125 27.91 -13.49 -24.43
C ARG A 125 28.33 -12.61 -25.61
N GLY A 126 27.93 -11.34 -25.59
CA GLY A 126 28.56 -10.32 -26.44
C GLY A 126 30.09 -10.34 -26.22
N PRO A 127 30.90 -10.48 -27.27
CA PRO A 127 32.34 -10.62 -27.15
C PRO A 127 32.98 -9.25 -26.98
N ASP A 128 33.05 -8.74 -25.75
CA ASP A 128 33.89 -7.59 -25.40
C ASP A 128 34.83 -7.97 -24.26
N ASP A 129 35.66 -8.98 -24.53
CA ASP A 129 36.97 -9.11 -23.89
C ASP A 129 38.02 -8.71 -24.93
N HIS A 130 39.01 -7.93 -24.51
CA HIS A 130 40.04 -7.23 -25.30
C HIS A 130 39.68 -5.85 -25.89
N ARG A 131 39.54 -4.87 -25.00
CA ARG A 131 40.22 -3.57 -25.23
C ARG A 131 41.34 -3.39 -24.23
N ASP A 132 42.37 -4.22 -24.41
CA ASP A 132 43.74 -3.88 -24.04
C ASP A 132 44.25 -2.94 -25.15
N GLY A 133 43.78 -1.69 -25.09
CA GLY A 133 44.21 -0.60 -25.96
C GLY A 133 45.21 0.22 -25.18
N GLY A 134 46.48 -0.15 -25.28
CA GLY A 134 47.59 0.57 -24.70
C GLY A 134 47.53 2.06 -25.05
N GLU A 135 47.42 2.88 -24.02
CA GLU A 135 47.74 4.29 -24.10
C GLU A 135 48.81 4.63 -23.05
N HIS A 136 49.86 5.25 -23.58
CA HIS A 136 50.81 6.13 -22.91
C HIS A 136 52.11 5.52 -22.36
N GLY A 137 53.22 5.84 -23.06
CA GLY A 137 54.52 6.11 -22.44
C GLY A 137 55.67 5.27 -22.94
#